data_AF-A0A519UWQ6-F1
#
_entry.id   AF-A0A519UWQ6-F1
#
_cell.length_a   1.000
_cell.length_b   1.000
_cell.length_c   1.000
_cell.angle_alpha   90.00
_cell.angle_beta   90.00
_cell.angle_gamma   90.00
#
_symmetry.space_group_name_H-M   'P 1'
#
loop_
_entity.id
_entity.type
_entity.pdbx_description
1 polymer ?
#
loop_
_entity_poly.entity_id
_entity_poly.type
_entity_poly.pdbx_seq_one_letter_code
_entity_poly.pdbx_strand_id
1 'polypeptide(L)'
;ANIIQAQLLFLQSTDANRDIQIYINSPGGSVYAGLGIYDTMQYITPDVATICTGMAASMGAVLLVAGAEGKRAALTHSRVMIHQPSGGAQGVASDMEINLREMLKLKKELYDIISQHSGQSYEWVEKASDRDYWMKADEAKSFGMIDEVLGSTKK
;
A
#
# COMPACT_ATOMS: atom_id res chain seq x y z
N ALA A 1 -3.61 -12.66 -0.96
CA ALA A 1 -2.19 -12.60 -1.32
C ALA A 1 -1.87 -13.57 -2.45
N ASN A 2 -1.91 -14.88 -2.21
CA ASN A 2 -1.41 -15.91 -3.13
C ASN A 2 -1.88 -15.77 -4.59
N ILE A 3 -3.17 -15.53 -4.84
CA ILE A 3 -3.70 -15.35 -6.20
C ILE A 3 -3.07 -14.14 -6.90
N ILE A 4 -2.93 -13.01 -6.20
CA ILE A 4 -2.32 -11.80 -6.76
C ILE A 4 -0.85 -12.04 -7.06
N GLN A 5 -0.10 -12.65 -6.14
CA GLN A 5 1.31 -12.98 -6.36
C GLN A 5 1.49 -13.95 -7.54
N ALA A 6 0.64 -14.98 -7.64
CA ALA A 6 0.66 -15.91 -8.76
C ALA A 6 0.39 -15.20 -10.09
N GLN A 7 -0.57 -14.26 -10.13
CA GLN A 7 -0.84 -13.46 -11.33
C GLN A 7 0.32 -12.55 -11.70
N LEU A 8 0.97 -11.90 -10.73
CA LEU A 8 2.15 -11.07 -10.97
C LEU A 8 3.30 -11.88 -11.57
N LEU A 9 3.62 -13.02 -10.96
CA LEU A 9 4.67 -13.92 -11.44
C LEU A 9 4.34 -14.51 -12.82
N PHE A 10 3.07 -14.85 -13.05
CA PHE A 10 2.59 -15.31 -14.35
C PHE A 10 2.77 -14.22 -15.42
N LEU A 11 2.30 -12.99 -15.16
CA LEU A 11 2.40 -11.90 -16.12
C LEU A 11 3.86 -11.59 -16.47
N GLN A 12 4.75 -11.54 -15.47
CA GLN A 12 6.18 -11.43 -15.71
C GLN A 12 6.70 -12.57 -16.62
N SER A 13 6.29 -13.81 -16.36
CA SER A 13 6.75 -14.96 -17.17
C SER A 13 6.24 -14.91 -18.61
N THR A 14 5.10 -14.27 -18.85
CA THR A 14 4.53 -14.13 -20.20
C THR A 14 5.18 -13.01 -21.01
N ASP A 15 5.45 -11.87 -20.39
CA ASP A 15 6.14 -10.74 -21.01
C ASP A 15 6.74 -9.83 -19.93
N ALA A 16 8.04 -9.93 -19.71
CA ALA A 16 8.74 -9.18 -18.67
C ALA A 16 8.93 -7.69 -19.00
N ASN A 17 8.62 -7.24 -20.24
CA ASN A 17 8.79 -5.85 -20.66
C ASN A 17 7.50 -5.04 -20.60
N ARG A 18 6.35 -5.70 -20.37
CA ARG A 18 5.03 -5.06 -20.40
C ARG A 18 4.55 -4.73 -19.00
N ASP A 19 4.27 -3.46 -18.77
CA ASP A 19 3.68 -2.96 -17.53
C ASP A 19 2.46 -3.78 -17.09
N ILE A 20 2.35 -3.96 -15.77
CA ILE A 20 1.23 -4.59 -15.09
C ILE A 20 0.38 -3.51 -14.42
N GLN A 21 -0.95 -3.63 -14.51
CA GLN A 21 -1.87 -2.73 -13.82
C GLN A 21 -2.62 -3.47 -12.72
N ILE A 22 -2.57 -2.94 -11.50
CA ILE A 22 -3.35 -3.41 -10.36
C ILE A 22 -4.44 -2.39 -10.06
N TYR A 23 -5.69 -2.84 -10.07
CA TYR A 23 -6.85 -2.07 -9.64
C TYR A 23 -7.14 -2.35 -8.16
N ILE A 24 -7.14 -1.31 -7.34
CA ILE A 24 -7.27 -1.40 -5.88
C ILE A 24 -8.61 -0.82 -5.44
N ASN A 25 -9.44 -1.69 -4.85
CA ASN A 25 -10.61 -1.31 -4.07
C ASN A 25 -10.64 -2.21 -2.82
N SER A 26 -9.93 -1.82 -1.77
CA SER A 26 -9.68 -2.66 -0.59
C SER A 26 -9.70 -1.84 0.71
N PRO A 27 -10.39 -2.33 1.76
CA PRO A 27 -10.33 -1.75 3.10
C PRO A 27 -9.04 -2.11 3.85
N GLY A 28 -8.15 -2.91 3.26
CA GLY A 28 -6.96 -3.46 3.89
C GLY A 28 -7.09 -4.93 4.25
N GLY A 29 -6.28 -5.41 5.20
CA GLY A 29 -6.26 -6.81 5.60
C GLY A 29 -5.00 -7.18 6.37
N SER A 30 -4.61 -8.46 6.29
CA SER A 30 -3.39 -8.97 6.94
C SER A 30 -2.13 -8.27 6.43
N VAL A 31 -1.30 -7.77 7.36
CA VAL A 31 -0.03 -7.09 7.07
C VAL A 31 0.92 -8.02 6.33
N TYR A 32 1.17 -9.24 6.85
CA TYR A 32 2.04 -10.21 6.19
C TYR A 32 1.57 -10.58 4.78
N ALA A 33 0.26 -10.72 4.59
CA ALA A 33 -0.31 -11.00 3.27
C ALA A 33 -0.08 -9.84 2.29
N GLY A 34 -0.17 -8.60 2.77
CA GLY A 34 0.12 -7.41 1.98
C GLY A 34 1.61 -7.25 1.68
N LEU A 35 2.50 -7.50 2.64
CA LEU A 35 3.95 -7.49 2.45
C LEU A 35 4.39 -8.52 1.39
N GLY A 36 3.79 -9.70 1.37
CA GLY A 36 4.05 -10.68 0.31
C GLY A 36 3.67 -10.17 -1.09
N ILE A 37 2.58 -9.41 -1.23
CA ILE A 37 2.22 -8.76 -2.50
C ILE A 37 3.21 -7.64 -2.82
N TYR A 38 3.52 -6.79 -1.84
CA TYR A 38 4.46 -5.67 -1.97
C TYR A 38 5.82 -6.16 -2.49
N ASP A 39 6.44 -7.13 -1.81
CA ASP A 39 7.74 -7.67 -2.21
C ASP A 39 7.68 -8.32 -3.60
N THR A 40 6.56 -8.95 -3.96
CA THR A 40 6.38 -9.49 -5.31
C THR A 40 6.31 -8.35 -6.34
N MET A 41 5.65 -7.24 -6.05
CA MET A 41 5.64 -6.06 -6.92
C MET A 41 7.05 -5.47 -7.10
N GLN A 42 7.86 -5.44 -6.04
CA GLN A 42 9.24 -4.91 -6.11
C GLN A 42 10.22 -5.90 -6.75
N TYR A 43 9.94 -7.20 -6.68
CA TYR A 43 10.82 -8.26 -7.17
C TYR A 43 10.77 -8.45 -8.69
N ILE A 44 9.59 -8.27 -9.29
CA ILE A 44 9.39 -8.51 -10.72
C ILE A 44 9.94 -7.35 -11.57
N THR A 45 10.38 -7.66 -12.79
CA THR A 45 10.91 -6.70 -13.76
C THR A 45 9.87 -5.72 -14.31
N PRO A 46 8.62 -6.12 -14.64
CA PRO A 46 7.65 -5.17 -15.14
C PRO A 46 7.29 -4.10 -14.12
N ASP A 47 7.15 -2.85 -14.58
CA ASP A 47 6.59 -1.80 -13.74
C ASP A 47 5.15 -2.16 -13.35
N VAL A 48 4.85 -2.01 -12.06
CA VAL A 48 3.50 -2.23 -11.53
C VAL A 48 2.80 -0.89 -11.32
N ALA A 49 1.91 -0.55 -12.23
CA ALA A 49 1.00 0.59 -12.09
C ALA A 49 -0.14 0.26 -11.12
N THR A 50 -0.52 1.20 -10.27
CA THR A 50 -1.59 1.03 -9.26
C THR A 50 -2.70 2.04 -9.47
N ILE A 51 -3.96 1.60 -9.46
CA ILE A 51 -5.12 2.45 -9.71
C ILE A 51 -6.16 2.24 -8.62
N CYS A 52 -6.40 3.23 -7.77
CA CYS A 52 -7.46 3.18 -6.78
C CYS A 52 -8.82 3.53 -7.40
N THR A 53 -9.74 2.55 -7.42
CA THR A 53 -11.07 2.67 -8.05
C THR A 53 -12.23 2.80 -7.06
N GLY A 54 -11.94 2.91 -5.77
CA GLY A 54 -12.93 3.12 -4.72
C GLY A 54 -12.25 3.53 -3.42
N MET A 55 -11.67 2.56 -2.72
CA MET A 55 -10.81 2.86 -1.57
C MET A 55 -9.52 2.04 -1.58
N ALA A 56 -8.47 2.62 -1.02
CA ALA A 56 -7.22 1.97 -0.70
C ALA A 56 -6.90 2.32 0.76
N ALA A 57 -7.37 1.50 1.70
CA ALA A 57 -7.21 1.75 3.13
C ALA A 57 -6.23 0.75 3.76
N SER A 58 -5.51 1.17 4.81
CA SER A 58 -4.57 0.31 5.54
C SER A 58 -3.55 -0.32 4.58
N MET A 59 -3.39 -1.65 4.57
CA MET A 59 -2.52 -2.34 3.60
C MET A 59 -2.88 -2.07 2.13
N GLY A 60 -4.12 -1.69 1.83
CA GLY A 60 -4.50 -1.22 0.50
C GLY A 60 -3.80 0.08 0.10
N ALA A 61 -3.62 1.02 1.04
CA ALA A 61 -2.89 2.26 0.82
C ALA A 61 -1.39 2.01 0.62
N VAL A 62 -0.81 1.08 1.39
CA VAL A 62 0.59 0.65 1.26
C VAL A 62 0.84 0.09 -0.13
N LEU A 63 -0.03 -0.80 -0.62
CA LEU A 63 0.07 -1.35 -1.97
C LEU A 63 -0.17 -0.30 -3.06
N LEU A 64 -1.06 0.67 -2.82
CA LEU A 64 -1.29 1.77 -3.76
C LEU A 64 -0.03 2.61 -3.94
N VAL A 65 0.57 3.07 -2.84
CA VAL A 65 1.74 3.96 -2.90
C VAL A 65 2.99 3.25 -3.44
N ALA A 66 3.07 1.93 -3.27
CA ALA A 66 4.16 1.07 -3.74
C ALA A 66 4.14 0.75 -5.26
N GLY A 67 3.18 1.29 -6.01
CA GLY A 67 3.23 1.23 -7.47
C GLY A 67 4.42 2.02 -8.02
N ALA A 68 4.82 1.72 -9.25
CA ALA A 68 5.93 2.39 -9.93
C ALA A 68 5.71 3.91 -9.96
N GLU A 69 6.78 4.68 -9.69
CA GLU A 69 6.75 6.15 -9.66
C GLU A 69 6.21 6.73 -10.98
N GLY A 70 5.30 7.69 -10.89
CA GLY A 70 4.61 8.27 -12.04
C GLY A 70 3.47 7.41 -12.61
N LYS A 71 3.24 6.20 -12.08
CA LYS A 71 2.22 5.25 -12.54
C LYS A 71 1.19 4.88 -11.45
N ARG A 72 1.06 5.72 -10.42
CA ARG A 72 0.08 5.54 -9.34
C ARG A 72 -1.08 6.51 -9.55
N ALA A 73 -2.29 6.00 -9.60
CA ALA A 73 -3.46 6.82 -9.93
C ALA A 73 -4.66 6.51 -9.02
N ALA A 74 -5.62 7.43 -8.99
CA ALA A 74 -6.91 7.20 -8.35
C ALA A 74 -8.04 7.90 -9.11
N LEU A 75 -9.25 7.34 -9.06
CA LEU A 75 -10.44 8.03 -9.55
C LEU A 75 -10.80 9.22 -8.65
N THR A 76 -11.49 10.22 -9.21
CA THR A 76 -11.90 11.47 -8.55
C THR A 76 -12.47 11.32 -7.13
N HIS A 77 -13.28 10.29 -6.89
CA HIS A 77 -13.97 10.08 -5.61
C HIS A 77 -13.32 9.04 -4.71
N SER A 78 -12.15 8.52 -5.10
CA SER A 78 -11.46 7.51 -4.32
C SER A 78 -11.03 8.01 -2.95
N ARG A 79 -10.84 7.09 -2.01
CA ARG A 79 -10.31 7.35 -0.68
C ARG A 79 -9.03 6.55 -0.44
N VAL A 80 -8.00 7.22 0.06
CA VAL A 80 -6.80 6.58 0.60
C VAL A 80 -6.83 6.75 2.10
N MET A 81 -6.54 5.70 2.86
CA MET A 81 -6.47 5.79 4.32
C MET A 81 -5.25 5.06 4.85
N ILE A 82 -4.50 5.74 5.72
CA ILE A 82 -3.40 5.16 6.48
C ILE A 82 -3.72 5.21 7.97
N HIS A 83 -3.23 4.21 8.70
CA HIS A 83 -3.35 4.06 10.13
C HIS A 83 -2.27 3.09 10.63
N GLN A 84 -2.08 3.01 11.94
CA GLN A 84 -1.15 2.06 12.54
C GLN A 84 -1.66 0.61 12.40
N PRO A 85 -0.77 -0.39 12.30
CA PRO A 85 -1.20 -1.77 12.33
C PRO A 85 -1.88 -2.08 13.67
N SER A 86 -2.95 -2.86 13.61
CA SER A 86 -3.69 -3.33 14.79
C SER A 86 -3.51 -4.83 14.96
N GLY A 87 -3.39 -5.28 16.21
CA GLY A 87 -3.39 -6.71 16.55
C GLY A 87 -3.61 -6.91 18.05
N GLY A 88 -3.50 -8.16 18.50
CA GLY A 88 -3.59 -8.52 19.91
C GLY A 88 -2.55 -9.55 20.28
N ALA A 89 -2.18 -9.60 21.55
CA ALA A 89 -1.29 -10.61 22.10
C ALA A 89 -1.97 -11.28 23.31
N GLN A 90 -1.83 -12.60 23.43
CA GLN A 90 -2.36 -13.42 24.52
C GLN A 90 -1.34 -14.49 24.90
N GLY A 91 -1.36 -14.96 26.15
CA GLY A 91 -0.44 -15.98 26.64
C GLY A 91 0.31 -15.53 27.89
N VAL A 92 1.46 -16.15 28.16
CA VAL A 92 2.34 -15.72 29.26
C VAL A 92 3.06 -14.41 28.90
N ALA A 93 3.60 -13.72 29.92
CA ALA A 93 4.22 -12.41 29.75
C ALA A 93 5.29 -12.39 28.63
N SER A 94 6.14 -13.42 28.54
CA SER A 94 7.17 -13.53 27.49
C SER A 94 6.58 -13.61 26.08
N ASP A 95 5.49 -14.36 25.89
CA ASP A 95 4.83 -14.47 24.59
C ASP A 95 4.18 -13.14 24.19
N MET A 96 3.56 -12.45 25.15
CA MET A 96 2.99 -11.12 24.93
C MET A 96 4.07 -10.11 24.52
N GLU A 97 5.22 -10.14 25.19
CA GLU A 97 6.35 -9.27 24.86
C GLU A 97 6.89 -9.53 23.45
N ILE A 98 7.06 -10.80 23.06
CA ILE A 98 7.52 -11.18 21.72
C ILE A 98 6.59 -10.64 20.64
N ASN A 99 5.27 -10.82 20.81
CA ASN A 99 4.27 -10.35 19.84
C ASN A 99 4.22 -8.82 19.75
N LEU A 100 4.34 -8.11 20.88
CA LEU A 100 4.40 -6.65 20.88
C LEU A 100 5.64 -6.14 20.13
N ARG A 101 6.81 -6.73 20.37
CA ARG A 101 8.06 -6.37 19.67
C ARG A 101 7.93 -6.57 18.16
N GLU A 102 7.29 -7.66 17.72
CA GLU A 102 7.04 -7.91 16.31
C GLU A 102 6.09 -6.88 15.69
N MET A 103 5.00 -6.54 16.39
CA MET A 103 4.07 -5.50 15.94
C MET A 103 4.75 -4.13 15.77
N LEU A 104 5.67 -3.78 16.67
CA LEU A 104 6.46 -2.55 16.57
C LEU A 104 7.41 -2.56 15.36
N LYS A 105 7.99 -3.70 15.00
CA LYS A 105 8.80 -3.84 13.78
C LYS A 105 7.95 -3.64 12.54
N LEU A 106 6.82 -4.34 12.44
CA LEU A 106 5.90 -4.19 11.31
C LEU A 106 5.41 -2.75 11.17
N LYS A 107 5.09 -2.08 12.28
CA LYS A 107 4.73 -0.65 12.28
C LYS A 107 5.81 0.20 11.62
N LYS A 108 7.06 0.03 12.05
CA LYS A 108 8.21 0.75 11.49
C LYS A 108 8.39 0.44 10.00
N GLU A 109 8.36 -0.83 9.60
CA GLU A 109 8.52 -1.24 8.20
C GLU A 109 7.46 -0.64 7.28
N LEU A 110 6.18 -0.66 7.70
CA LEU A 110 5.11 -0.05 6.91
C LEU A 110 5.29 1.46 6.75
N TYR A 111 5.81 2.14 7.78
CA TYR A 111 6.06 3.58 7.73
C TYR A 111 7.25 3.92 6.86
N ASP A 112 8.32 3.12 6.93
CA ASP A 112 9.47 3.22 6.04
C ASP A 112 9.04 3.05 4.57
N ILE A 113 8.18 2.06 4.27
CA ILE A 113 7.63 1.85 2.91
C ILE A 113 6.83 3.07 2.44
N ILE A 114 5.88 3.55 3.25
CA ILE A 114 5.07 4.72 2.86
C ILE A 114 5.98 5.94 2.68
N SER A 115 6.92 6.18 3.59
CA SER A 115 7.86 7.31 3.52
C SER A 115 8.69 7.25 2.24
N GLN A 116 9.28 6.09 1.94
CA GLN A 116 10.10 5.86 0.76
C GLN A 116 9.33 6.16 -0.53
N HIS A 117 8.12 5.60 -0.68
CA HIS A 117 7.38 5.72 -1.94
C HIS A 117 6.62 7.04 -2.07
N SER A 118 6.12 7.62 -0.97
CA SER A 118 5.39 8.90 -1.02
C SER A 118 6.30 10.13 -1.06
N GLY A 119 7.56 10.01 -0.64
CA GLY A 119 8.47 11.13 -0.44
C GLY A 119 8.21 11.95 0.83
N GLN A 120 7.23 11.54 1.67
CA GLN A 120 7.01 12.16 2.98
C GLN A 120 8.08 11.71 3.98
N SER A 121 8.42 12.58 4.93
CA SER A 121 9.27 12.21 6.07
C SER A 121 8.63 11.10 6.92
N TYR A 122 9.45 10.23 7.52
CA TYR A 122 8.98 9.20 8.44
C TYR A 122 8.13 9.79 9.57
N GLU A 123 8.53 10.93 10.13
CA GLU A 123 7.83 11.62 11.22
C GLU A 123 6.43 12.07 10.81
N TRP A 124 6.26 12.51 9.56
CA TRP A 124 4.94 12.83 9.02
C TRP A 124 4.08 11.57 8.92
N VAL A 125 4.63 10.49 8.37
CA VAL A 125 3.90 9.21 8.20
C VAL A 125 3.49 8.64 9.56
N GLU A 126 4.38 8.66 10.54
CA GLU A 126 4.11 8.21 11.91
C GLU A 126 2.98 9.02 12.55
N LYS A 127 3.04 10.35 12.46
CA LYS A 127 2.01 11.23 13.01
C LYS A 127 0.67 11.06 12.30
N ALA A 128 0.67 10.98 10.97
CA ALA A 128 -0.54 10.79 10.18
C ALA A 128 -1.17 9.41 10.46
N SER A 129 -0.36 8.38 10.68
CA SER A 129 -0.83 7.01 10.91
C SER A 129 -1.21 6.71 12.37
N ASP A 130 -1.05 7.64 13.32
CA ASP A 130 -1.43 7.38 14.72
C ASP A 130 -2.93 7.07 14.89
N ARG A 131 -3.77 7.64 14.02
CA ARG A 131 -5.21 7.34 13.90
C ARG A 131 -5.57 7.17 12.44
N ASP A 132 -6.82 6.82 12.18
CA ASP A 132 -7.37 6.77 10.83
C ASP A 132 -7.23 8.14 10.16
N TYR A 133 -6.35 8.22 9.15
CA TYR A 133 -6.14 9.41 8.36
C TYR A 133 -6.64 9.20 6.94
N TRP A 134 -7.79 9.80 6.65
CA TRP A 134 -8.47 9.70 5.37
C TRP A 134 -8.07 10.84 4.44
N MET A 135 -7.74 10.49 3.21
CA MET A 135 -7.41 11.39 2.13
C MET A 135 -8.36 11.14 0.96
N LYS A 136 -8.94 12.20 0.40
CA LYS A 136 -9.53 12.15 -0.93
C LYS A 136 -8.42 12.13 -1.99
N ALA A 137 -8.73 11.72 -3.22
CA ALA A 137 -7.75 11.54 -4.29
C ALA A 137 -6.83 12.76 -4.54
N ASP A 138 -7.35 13.98 -4.46
CA ASP A 138 -6.60 15.24 -4.54
C ASP A 138 -5.60 15.41 -3.38
N GLU A 139 -6.03 15.13 -2.15
CA GLU A 139 -5.15 15.13 -0.98
C GLU A 139 -4.09 14.02 -1.06
N ALA A 140 -4.49 12.81 -1.44
CA ALA A 140 -3.60 11.67 -1.62
C ALA A 140 -2.49 12.00 -2.64
N LYS A 141 -2.83 12.68 -3.73
CA LYS A 141 -1.86 13.20 -4.69
C LYS A 141 -0.92 14.23 -4.06
N SER A 142 -1.47 15.19 -3.30
CA SER A 142 -0.66 16.22 -2.64
C SER A 142 0.36 15.67 -1.65
N PHE A 143 0.04 14.53 -1.02
CA PHE A 143 0.92 13.84 -0.09
C PHE A 143 1.82 12.80 -0.75
N GLY A 144 1.75 12.61 -2.08
CA GLY A 144 2.59 11.66 -2.82
C GLY A 144 2.11 10.20 -2.74
N MET A 145 0.92 9.95 -2.22
CA MET A 145 0.33 8.59 -2.17
C MET A 145 -0.05 8.08 -3.57
N ILE A 146 -0.29 8.99 -4.50
CA ILE A 146 -0.54 8.75 -5.94
C ILE A 146 0.08 9.89 -6.76
N ASP A 147 0.26 9.67 -8.06
CA ASP A 147 0.79 10.64 -9.01
C ASP A 147 -0.31 11.38 -9.78
N GLU A 148 -1.44 10.71 -10.07
CA GLU A 148 -2.50 11.24 -10.91
C GLU A 148 -3.92 10.99 -10.37
N VAL A 149 -4.79 12.00 -10.52
CA VAL A 149 -6.23 11.84 -10.33
C VAL A 149 -6.90 11.73 -11.68
N LEU A 150 -7.50 10.57 -11.98
CA LEU A 150 -8.16 10.29 -13.24
C LEU A 150 -9.58 10.89 -13.22
N GLY A 151 -9.77 11.93 -14.05
CA GLY A 151 -11.05 12.59 -14.27
C GLY A 151 -11.86 12.01 -15.44
N SER A 152 -13.04 12.58 -15.69
CA SER A 152 -13.86 12.20 -16.85
C SER A 152 -13.14 12.57 -18.16
N THR A 153 -12.85 11.55 -18.98
CA THR A 153 -12.34 11.70 -20.35
C THR A 153 -13.44 11.77 -21.40
N LYS A 154 -14.72 11.74 -20.98
CA LYS A 154 -15.86 11.91 -21.90
C LYS A 154 -15.84 13.35 -22.43
N LYS A 155 -15.44 13.47 -23.70
CA LYS A 155 -15.85 14.57 -24.57
C LYS A 155 -17.33 14.43 -24.90
#